data_AF-A0A0S7ZTN1-F1
#
_entry.id   AF-A0A0S7ZTN1-F1
#
_cell.length_a   1.000
_cell.length_b   1.000
_cell.length_c   1.000
_cell.angle_alpha   90.00
_cell.angle_beta   90.00
_cell.angle_gamma   90.00
#
_symmetry.space_group_name_H-M   'P 1'
#
loop_
_entity.id
_entity.type
_entity.pdbx_description
1 polymer ?
#
loop_
_entity_poly.entity_id
_entity_poly.type
_entity_poly.pdbx_seq_one_letter_code
_entity_poly.pdbx_strand_id
1 'polypeptide(L)'
;MRKYVILLFGALSWGSIANAEEHVACTNLDYDYQVHSSKDLRDIAATCQARSISQLYYNRAYHVDLLKEGEVLSQIVAMVSRDLTHYIEAYRFYIALIESFAPTWYPDANERVDFLNHEYDRRGEVTELRLHGYDRIADLKEKQINLQ
;
A
#
# COMPACT_ATOMS: atom_id res chain seq x y z
N MET A 1 -38.31 4.50 -54.06
CA MET A 1 -38.29 4.20 -52.61
C MET A 1 -36.95 4.63 -52.06
N ARG A 2 -36.92 5.77 -51.34
CA ARG A 2 -35.71 6.41 -50.80
C ARG A 2 -35.46 5.84 -49.40
N LYS A 3 -34.35 5.12 -49.21
CA LYS A 3 -33.92 4.65 -47.88
C LYS A 3 -32.98 5.70 -47.29
N TYR A 4 -33.41 6.36 -46.21
CA TYR A 4 -32.58 7.26 -45.42
C TYR A 4 -31.73 6.41 -44.46
N VAL A 5 -30.41 6.45 -44.63
CA VAL A 5 -29.46 5.93 -43.64
C VAL A 5 -29.18 7.05 -42.66
N ILE A 6 -29.74 6.96 -41.46
CA ILE A 6 -29.46 7.87 -40.36
C ILE A 6 -28.16 7.39 -39.71
N LEU A 7 -27.06 8.07 -40.02
CA LEU A 7 -25.80 7.91 -39.30
C LEU A 7 -25.92 8.64 -37.96
N LEU A 8 -26.14 7.86 -36.90
CA LEU A 8 -25.99 8.29 -35.51
C LEU A 8 -24.51 8.63 -35.27
N PHE A 9 -24.21 9.93 -35.21
CA PHE A 9 -22.97 10.45 -34.64
C PHE A 9 -22.98 10.10 -33.14
N GLY A 10 -22.30 9.01 -32.78
CA GLY A 10 -21.91 8.75 -31.41
C GLY A 10 -20.91 9.83 -30.99
N ALA A 11 -21.38 10.81 -30.23
CA ALA A 11 -20.52 11.72 -29.49
C ALA A 11 -19.69 10.90 -28.51
N LEU A 12 -18.46 10.55 -28.92
CA LEU A 12 -17.41 10.16 -28.01
C LEU A 12 -17.18 11.36 -27.09
N SER A 13 -17.80 11.33 -25.92
CA SER A 13 -17.48 12.24 -24.85
C SER A 13 -16.00 12.02 -24.52
N TRP A 14 -15.14 12.89 -25.03
CA TRP A 14 -13.86 13.18 -24.42
C TRP A 14 -14.17 13.65 -23.00
N GLY A 15 -14.18 12.69 -22.07
CA GLY A 15 -14.09 13.01 -20.66
C GLY A 15 -12.80 13.79 -20.52
N SER A 16 -12.94 15.07 -20.18
CA SER A 16 -11.82 15.89 -19.72
C SER A 16 -11.11 15.08 -18.64
N ILE A 17 -9.90 14.59 -18.95
CA ILE A 17 -8.97 14.18 -17.91
C ILE A 17 -8.70 15.48 -17.17
N ALA A 18 -9.46 15.75 -16.11
CA ALA A 18 -9.08 16.76 -15.16
C ALA A 18 -7.67 16.35 -14.74
N ASN A 19 -6.67 17.14 -15.10
CA ASN A 19 -5.36 17.07 -14.47
C ASN A 19 -5.62 17.40 -13.01
N ALA A 20 -5.94 16.38 -12.21
CA ALA A 20 -5.94 16.48 -10.78
C ALA A 20 -4.53 16.95 -10.43
N GLU A 21 -4.44 18.11 -9.80
CA GLU A 21 -3.18 18.65 -9.34
C GLU A 21 -2.52 17.60 -8.43
N GLU A 22 -1.25 17.34 -8.68
CA GLU A 22 -0.50 16.33 -7.93
C GLU A 22 -0.49 16.70 -6.44
N HIS A 23 -0.83 15.75 -5.58
CA HIS A 23 -0.90 16.01 -4.15
C HIS A 23 0.48 16.36 -3.59
N VAL A 24 0.55 17.28 -2.61
CA VAL A 24 1.83 17.77 -2.03
C VAL A 24 2.73 16.65 -1.51
N ALA A 25 2.12 15.58 -1.02
CA ALA A 25 2.78 14.39 -0.52
C ALA A 25 3.59 13.63 -1.60
N CYS A 26 3.26 13.81 -2.88
CA CYS A 26 4.00 13.20 -3.99
C CYS A 26 5.38 13.86 -4.20
N THR A 27 5.62 15.05 -3.63
CA THR A 27 6.91 15.76 -3.69
C THR A 27 7.57 15.93 -2.32
N ASN A 28 6.88 15.59 -1.24
CA ASN A 28 7.36 15.74 0.13
C ASN A 28 7.32 14.39 0.86
N LEU A 29 8.47 13.72 0.94
CA LEU A 29 8.59 12.41 1.61
C LEU A 29 8.47 12.49 3.14
N ASP A 30 8.58 13.68 3.72
CA ASP A 30 8.39 13.91 5.17
C ASP A 30 6.91 14.14 5.52
N TYR A 31 6.00 13.98 4.54
CA TYR A 31 4.57 14.03 4.77
C TYR A 31 4.13 12.88 5.69
N ASP A 32 3.58 13.23 6.85
CA ASP A 32 3.12 12.26 7.83
C ASP A 32 1.92 11.48 7.30
N TYR A 33 2.18 10.27 6.79
CA TYR A 33 1.14 9.40 6.26
C TYR A 33 0.35 8.68 7.38
N GLN A 34 0.85 8.63 8.61
CA GLN A 34 0.29 7.78 9.67
C GLN A 34 -1.07 8.29 10.16
N VAL A 35 -1.39 9.56 9.91
CA VAL A 35 -2.67 10.18 10.24
C VAL A 35 -3.76 9.94 9.18
N HIS A 36 -3.42 9.31 8.06
CA HIS A 36 -4.32 9.13 6.93
C HIS A 36 -5.01 7.76 6.94
N SER A 37 -6.25 7.74 6.46
CA SER A 37 -6.92 6.46 6.20
C SER A 37 -6.34 5.80 4.95
N SER A 38 -6.50 4.48 4.85
CA SER A 38 -6.14 3.72 3.65
C SER A 38 -6.77 4.30 2.36
N LYS A 39 -8.01 4.83 2.46
CA LYS A 39 -8.65 5.51 1.32
C LYS A 39 -7.89 6.78 0.94
N ASP A 40 -7.57 7.64 1.90
CA ASP A 40 -6.86 8.90 1.63
C ASP A 40 -5.48 8.64 1.02
N LEU A 41 -4.79 7.60 1.48
CA LEU A 41 -3.49 7.19 0.94
C LEU A 41 -3.59 6.73 -0.53
N ARG A 42 -4.64 5.99 -0.88
CA ARG A 42 -4.91 5.63 -2.29
C ARG A 42 -5.27 6.85 -3.14
N ASP A 43 -6.02 7.79 -2.58
CA ASP A 43 -6.36 9.05 -3.26
C ASP A 43 -5.08 9.87 -3.54
N ILE A 44 -4.16 9.96 -2.58
CA ILE A 44 -2.83 10.56 -2.79
C ILE A 44 -2.09 9.83 -3.91
N ALA A 45 -1.99 8.50 -3.82
CA ALA A 45 -1.28 7.68 -4.79
C ALA A 45 -1.80 7.87 -6.22
N ALA A 46 -3.12 8.05 -6.39
CA ALA A 46 -3.75 8.27 -7.69
C ALA A 46 -3.39 9.60 -8.34
N THR A 47 -2.90 10.58 -7.56
CA THR A 47 -2.46 11.88 -8.08
C THR A 47 -0.96 11.96 -8.37
N CYS A 48 -0.17 11.02 -7.83
CA CYS A 48 1.29 11.06 -7.99
C CYS A 48 1.71 10.67 -9.41
N GLN A 49 2.51 11.53 -10.05
CA GLN A 49 3.03 11.30 -11.40
C GLN A 49 4.22 10.32 -11.39
N ALA A 50 5.05 10.40 -10.34
CA ALA A 50 6.16 9.47 -10.14
C ALA A 50 5.64 8.11 -9.68
N ARG A 51 5.83 7.07 -10.51
CA ARG A 51 5.34 5.71 -10.24
C ARG A 51 5.81 5.14 -8.90
N SER A 52 7.09 5.31 -8.55
CA SER A 52 7.65 4.78 -7.31
C SER A 52 7.02 5.42 -6.07
N ILE A 53 6.69 6.71 -6.13
CA ILE A 53 6.02 7.44 -5.04
C ILE A 53 4.54 7.04 -4.96
N SER A 54 3.85 6.91 -6.10
CA SER A 54 2.50 6.36 -6.16
C SER A 54 2.44 4.97 -5.50
N GLN A 55 3.38 4.09 -5.84
CA GLN A 55 3.50 2.76 -5.25
C GLN A 55 3.69 2.83 -3.74
N LEU A 56 4.52 3.75 -3.24
CA LEU A 56 4.76 3.90 -1.80
C LEU A 56 3.48 4.25 -1.05
N TYR A 57 2.67 5.16 -1.57
CA TYR A 57 1.38 5.49 -0.96
C TYR A 57 0.36 4.35 -1.06
N TYR A 58 0.35 3.59 -2.17
CA TYR A 58 -0.43 2.36 -2.26
C TYR A 58 -0.02 1.31 -1.22
N ASN A 59 1.28 1.13 -1.01
CA ASN A 59 1.84 0.19 -0.05
C ASN A 59 1.54 0.61 1.39
N ARG A 60 1.63 1.91 1.70
CA ARG A 60 1.17 2.48 2.98
C ARG A 60 -0.33 2.26 3.19
N ALA A 61 -1.16 2.43 2.16
CA ALA A 61 -2.59 2.13 2.25
C ALA A 61 -2.85 0.66 2.56
N TYR A 62 -2.17 -0.23 1.84
CA TYR A 62 -2.29 -1.67 2.05
C TYR A 62 -1.84 -2.11 3.45
N HIS A 63 -0.76 -1.52 3.97
CA HIS A 63 -0.35 -1.70 5.36
C HIS A 63 -1.46 -1.34 6.35
N VAL A 64 -2.13 -0.20 6.17
CA VAL A 64 -3.25 0.21 7.04
C VAL A 64 -4.41 -0.80 6.95
N ASP A 65 -4.69 -1.35 5.78
CA ASP A 65 -5.72 -2.37 5.61
C ASP A 65 -5.36 -3.67 6.35
N LEU A 66 -4.11 -4.14 6.24
CA LEU A 66 -3.64 -5.33 6.95
C LEU A 66 -3.71 -5.17 8.46
N LEU A 67 -3.33 -4.00 8.99
CA LEU A 67 -3.45 -3.73 10.43
C LEU A 67 -4.91 -3.78 10.91
N LYS A 68 -5.82 -3.17 10.13
CA LYS A 68 -7.25 -3.17 10.43
C LYS A 68 -7.85 -4.57 10.35
N GLU A 69 -7.47 -5.36 9.35
CA GLU A 69 -7.88 -6.75 9.23
C GLU A 69 -7.38 -7.58 10.42
N GLY A 70 -6.11 -7.43 10.80
CA GLY A 70 -5.53 -8.08 11.98
C GLY A 70 -6.25 -7.70 13.28
N GLU A 71 -6.61 -6.43 13.45
CA GLU A 71 -7.40 -5.99 14.59
C GLU A 71 -8.77 -6.68 14.63
N VAL A 72 -9.50 -6.69 13.51
CA VAL A 72 -10.82 -7.35 13.41
C VAL A 72 -10.71 -8.86 13.68
N LEU A 73 -9.74 -9.54 13.06
CA LEU A 73 -9.51 -10.96 13.27
C LEU A 73 -9.13 -11.28 14.71
N SER A 74 -8.31 -10.44 15.36
CA SER A 74 -7.95 -10.63 16.76
C SER A 74 -9.15 -10.56 17.71
N GLN A 75 -10.15 -9.72 17.39
CA GLN A 75 -11.40 -9.63 18.16
C GLN A 75 -12.31 -10.84 17.93
N ILE A 76 -12.36 -11.36 16.70
CA ILE A 76 -13.18 -12.54 16.34
C ILE A 76 -12.58 -13.84 16.90
N VAL A 77 -11.25 -13.97 16.81
CA VAL A 77 -10.50 -15.20 17.14
C VAL A 77 -9.93 -15.13 18.57
N ALA A 78 -10.34 -14.15 19.37
CA ALA A 78 -9.85 -13.84 20.72
C ALA A 78 -9.81 -15.04 21.71
N MET A 79 -10.48 -16.16 21.41
CA MET A 79 -10.40 -17.39 22.19
C MET A 79 -9.27 -18.36 21.81
N VAL A 80 -8.60 -18.22 20.66
CA VAL A 80 -7.74 -19.30 20.12
C VAL A 80 -6.33 -18.87 19.70
N SER A 81 -6.06 -17.62 19.31
CA SER A 81 -4.73 -17.26 18.74
C SER A 81 -4.14 -15.98 19.34
N ARG A 82 -3.33 -16.13 20.41
CA ARG A 82 -2.45 -15.04 20.89
C ARG A 82 -1.35 -14.70 19.88
N ASP A 83 -0.97 -15.67 19.06
CA ASP A 83 0.14 -15.54 18.12
C ASP A 83 -0.17 -14.51 17.03
N LEU A 84 -1.41 -14.45 16.54
CA LEU A 84 -1.81 -13.49 15.51
C LEU A 84 -1.65 -12.03 15.94
N THR A 85 -2.07 -11.69 17.17
CA THR A 85 -1.90 -10.34 17.72
C THR A 85 -0.42 -9.97 17.82
N HIS A 86 0.43 -10.89 18.30
CA HIS A 86 1.86 -10.64 18.39
C HIS A 86 2.51 -10.41 17.01
N TYR A 87 2.10 -11.17 15.98
CA TYR A 87 2.59 -10.98 14.62
C TYR A 87 2.19 -9.62 14.05
N ILE A 88 0.93 -9.19 14.21
CA ILE A 88 0.47 -7.91 13.67
C ILE A 88 1.15 -6.72 14.36
N GLU A 89 1.32 -6.78 15.68
CA GLU A 89 2.09 -5.76 16.39
C GLU A 89 3.56 -5.75 15.95
N ALA A 90 4.20 -6.92 15.80
CA ALA A 90 5.57 -6.99 15.29
C ALA A 90 5.71 -6.37 13.89
N TYR A 91 4.76 -6.64 12.99
CA TYR A 91 4.70 -6.03 11.66
C TYR A 91 4.54 -4.51 11.74
N ARG A 92 3.62 -4.01 12.57
CA ARG A 92 3.43 -2.57 12.81
C ARG A 92 4.71 -1.90 13.30
N PHE A 93 5.37 -2.46 14.31
CA PHE A 93 6.61 -1.92 14.85
C PHE A 93 7.75 -1.93 13.83
N TYR A 94 7.85 -3.01 13.04
CA TYR A 94 8.85 -3.11 11.99
C TYR A 94 8.70 -1.99 10.95
N ILE A 95 7.49 -1.80 10.41
CA ILE A 95 7.21 -0.74 9.43
C ILE A 95 7.48 0.65 10.02
N ALA A 96 7.03 0.92 11.24
CA ALA A 96 7.29 2.19 11.90
C ALA A 96 8.80 2.46 12.09
N LEU A 97 9.57 1.42 12.42
CA LEU A 97 11.02 1.51 12.59
C LEU A 97 11.69 1.85 11.25
N ILE A 98 11.42 1.08 10.19
CA ILE A 98 12.07 1.33 8.90
C ILE A 98 11.70 2.71 8.34
N GLU A 99 10.45 3.16 8.48
CA GLU A 99 10.04 4.50 8.04
C GLU A 99 10.78 5.60 8.82
N SER A 100 10.96 5.43 10.12
CA SER A 100 11.66 6.39 10.97
C SER A 100 13.16 6.48 10.67
N PHE A 101 13.79 5.37 10.31
CA PHE A 101 15.23 5.29 10.08
C PHE A 101 15.63 5.38 8.60
N ALA A 102 14.72 5.16 7.66
CA ALA A 102 14.98 5.23 6.23
C ALA A 102 15.62 6.57 5.79
N PRO A 103 15.26 7.74 6.33
CA PRO A 103 15.94 8.99 6.00
C PRO A 103 17.43 9.03 6.38
N THR A 104 17.80 8.29 7.42
CA THR A 104 19.19 8.20 7.90
C THR A 104 19.98 7.16 7.09
N TRP A 105 19.37 6.01 6.79
CA TRP A 105 20.02 4.93 6.05
C TRP A 105 20.10 5.20 4.54
N TYR A 106 19.08 5.85 3.99
CA TYR A 106 18.94 6.19 2.57
C TYR A 106 18.66 7.70 2.44
N PRO A 107 19.70 8.54 2.46
CA PRO A 107 19.54 9.98 2.32
C PRO A 107 19.00 10.39 0.95
N ASP A 108 19.34 9.65 -0.11
CA ASP A 108 18.77 9.87 -1.44
C ASP A 108 17.28 9.48 -1.48
N ALA A 109 16.46 10.38 -2.04
CA ALA A 109 15.01 10.23 -2.03
C ALA A 109 14.53 9.03 -2.86
N ASN A 110 15.17 8.75 -4.00
CA ASN A 110 14.76 7.64 -4.86
C ASN A 110 15.16 6.30 -4.24
N GLU A 111 16.40 6.19 -3.75
CA GLU A 111 16.87 4.99 -3.04
C GLU A 111 16.01 4.71 -1.80
N ARG A 112 15.61 5.75 -1.07
CA ARG A 112 14.71 5.63 0.09
C ARG A 112 13.34 5.09 -0.31
N VAL A 113 12.73 5.65 -1.36
CA VAL A 113 11.42 5.20 -1.85
C VAL A 113 11.49 3.76 -2.34
N ASP A 114 12.56 3.38 -3.04
CA ASP A 114 12.76 2.02 -3.51
C ASP A 114 12.94 1.04 -2.36
N PHE A 115 13.75 1.39 -1.35
CA PHE A 115 13.91 0.62 -0.12
C PHE A 115 12.57 0.42 0.61
N LEU A 116 11.82 1.50 0.83
CA LEU A 116 10.54 1.44 1.54
C LEU A 116 9.52 0.60 0.77
N ASN A 117 9.39 0.80 -0.55
CA ASN A 117 8.50 -0.03 -1.38
C ASN A 117 8.82 -1.51 -1.25
N HIS A 118 10.10 -1.86 -1.36
CA HIS A 118 10.57 -3.24 -1.25
C HIS A 118 10.25 -3.86 0.12
N GLU A 119 10.45 -3.12 1.21
CA GLU A 119 10.14 -3.62 2.55
C GLU A 119 8.63 -3.74 2.81
N TYR A 120 7.83 -2.80 2.32
CA TYR A 120 6.37 -2.91 2.37
C TYR A 120 5.88 -4.15 1.62
N ASP A 121 6.36 -4.39 0.40
CA ASP A 121 5.94 -5.53 -0.42
C ASP A 121 6.29 -6.85 0.29
N ARG A 122 7.55 -6.99 0.73
CA ARG A 122 8.04 -8.23 1.37
C ARG A 122 7.34 -8.53 2.68
N ARG A 123 7.20 -7.53 3.54
CA ARG A 123 6.61 -7.73 4.88
C ARG A 123 5.09 -7.74 4.83
N GLY A 124 4.48 -6.97 3.93
CA GLY A 124 3.05 -6.99 3.67
C GLY A 124 2.57 -8.36 3.22
N GLU A 125 3.26 -8.98 2.26
CA GLU A 125 2.92 -10.33 1.77
C GLU A 125 3.00 -11.38 2.87
N VAL A 126 4.06 -11.36 3.71
CA VAL A 126 4.18 -12.29 4.86
C VAL A 126 3.02 -12.08 5.84
N THR A 127 2.68 -10.84 6.15
CA THR A 127 1.58 -10.50 7.06
C THR A 127 0.24 -10.96 6.51
N GLU A 128 -0.06 -10.69 5.23
CA GLU A 128 -1.27 -11.17 4.56
C GLU A 128 -1.40 -12.69 4.64
N LEU A 129 -0.33 -13.42 4.32
CA LEU A 129 -0.32 -14.87 4.41
C LEU A 129 -0.64 -15.37 5.82
N ARG A 130 -0.09 -14.73 6.86
CA ARG A 130 -0.39 -15.08 8.26
C ARG A 130 -1.84 -14.76 8.63
N LEU A 131 -2.36 -13.59 8.24
CA LEU A 131 -3.76 -13.20 8.48
C LEU A 131 -4.74 -14.21 7.86
N HIS A 132 -4.41 -14.71 6.67
CA HIS A 132 -5.23 -15.68 5.95
C HIS A 132 -4.97 -17.14 6.36
N GLY A 133 -4.13 -17.41 7.37
CA GLY A 133 -3.87 -18.75 7.91
C GLY A 133 -2.92 -19.62 7.08
N TYR A 134 -2.15 -19.03 6.16
CA TYR A 134 -1.15 -19.71 5.34
C TYR A 134 0.24 -19.74 6.01
N ASP A 135 0.31 -20.07 7.30
CA ASP A 135 1.52 -19.95 8.12
C ASP A 135 2.75 -20.63 7.52
N ARG A 136 2.59 -21.84 6.98
CA ARG A 136 3.70 -22.57 6.36
C ARG A 136 4.29 -21.83 5.15
N ILE A 137 3.46 -21.14 4.37
CA ILE A 137 3.91 -20.37 3.21
C ILE A 137 4.59 -19.08 3.71
N ALA A 138 4.00 -18.43 4.72
CA ALA A 138 4.59 -17.27 5.37
C ALA A 138 6.00 -17.57 5.92
N ASP A 139 6.18 -18.69 6.62
CA ASP A 139 7.47 -19.09 7.20
C ASP A 139 8.52 -19.36 6.12
N LEU A 140 8.14 -19.98 5.00
CA LEU A 140 9.04 -20.19 3.86
C LEU A 140 9.48 -18.85 3.25
N LYS A 141 8.53 -17.91 3.10
CA LYS A 141 8.80 -16.58 2.57
C LYS A 141 9.70 -15.78 3.50
N GLU A 142 9.43 -15.79 4.80
CA GLU A 142 10.24 -15.10 5.81
C GLU A 142 11.67 -15.65 5.86
N LYS A 143 11.84 -16.97 5.74
CA LYS A 143 13.17 -17.57 5.62
C LYS A 143 13.92 -17.11 4.37
N GLN A 144 13.23 -16.99 3.23
CA GLN A 144 13.84 -16.45 2.01
C GLN A 144 14.25 -14.98 2.18
N ILE A 145 13.42 -14.19 2.86
CA ILE A 145 13.68 -12.77 3.14
C ILE A 145 14.94 -12.59 3.98
N ASN A 146 15.12 -13.42 5.02
CA ASN A 146 16.24 -13.29 5.96
C ASN A 146 17.57 -13.87 5.44
N LEU A 147 17.58 -14.51 4.26
CA LEU A 147 18.78 -15.09 3.64
C LEU A 147 19.34 -14.24 2.48
N GLN A 148 18.69 -13.13 2.17
CA GLN A 148 19.10 -12.14 1.16
C GLN A 148 19.79 -10.97 1.83
#